data_AF-A0A059FWU5-F1
#
_entry.id   AF-A0A059FWU5-F1
#
_cell.length_a   1.000
_cell.length_b   1.000
_cell.length_c   1.000
_cell.angle_alpha   90.00
_cell.angle_beta   90.00
_cell.angle_gamma   90.00
#
_symmetry.space_group_name_H-M   'P 1'
#
loop_
_entity.id
_entity.type
_entity.pdbx_description
1 polymer ?
#
loop_
_entity_poly.entity_id
_entity_poly.type
_entity_poly.pdbx_seq_one_letter_code
_entity_poly.pdbx_strand_id
1 'polypeptide(L)'
;GQHVRAGAAVHADDTPVSVLAPGNGKTKTGRVWVYARDERPHGSVAPPAAFYRFSMDRKGIRPAEHLKGYSGFMHADGYAGFEELYRSGRITEVACLAHIRRKFFDIAKATGSAVATEAVTRIAALYAVEA
;
A
#
# COMPACT_ATOMS: atom_id res chain seq x y z
N GLY A 1 -9.70 -11.74 5.45
CA GLY A 1 -9.65 -11.54 3.99
C GLY A 1 -10.98 -11.05 3.43
N GLN A 2 -12.06 -11.84 3.54
CA GLN A 2 -13.37 -11.51 2.95
C GLN A 2 -13.90 -10.13 3.41
N HIS A 3 -13.90 -9.85 4.72
CA HIS A 3 -14.34 -8.56 5.26
C HIS A 3 -13.59 -7.35 4.67
N VAL A 4 -12.26 -7.44 4.52
CA VAL A 4 -11.45 -6.38 3.89
C VAL A 4 -11.82 -6.22 2.42
N ARG A 5 -11.93 -7.32 1.67
CA ARG A 5 -12.28 -7.31 0.24
C ARG A 5 -13.75 -6.96 -0.05
N ALA A 6 -14.59 -6.87 0.96
CA ALA A 6 -15.97 -6.38 0.81
C ALA A 6 -16.05 -4.85 0.85
N GLY A 7 -14.97 -4.15 1.22
CA GLY A 7 -14.90 -2.70 1.19
C GLY A 7 -14.79 -2.15 -0.24
N ALA A 8 -15.32 -0.95 -0.44
CA ALA A 8 -15.17 -0.19 -1.68
C ALA A 8 -13.71 0.23 -1.92
N ALA A 9 -12.91 0.38 -0.86
CA ALA A 9 -11.50 0.73 -0.94
C ALA A 9 -10.61 -0.18 -0.08
N VAL A 10 -9.42 -0.50 -0.58
CA VAL A 10 -8.34 -1.17 0.18
C VAL A 10 -7.02 -0.42 0.03
N HIS A 11 -6.28 -0.31 1.13
CA HIS A 11 -4.89 0.13 1.14
C HIS A 11 -3.99 -1.09 1.10
N ALA A 12 -3.09 -1.17 0.12
CA ALA A 12 -2.19 -2.28 -0.07
C ALA A 12 -0.73 -1.85 0.10
N ASP A 13 0.05 -2.67 0.82
CA ASP A 13 1.49 -2.48 0.99
C ASP A 13 2.19 -3.84 1.22
N ASP A 14 3.52 -3.86 1.11
CA ASP A 14 4.35 -5.01 1.48
C ASP A 14 5.56 -4.62 2.31
N THR A 15 5.78 -5.33 3.41
CA THR A 15 6.93 -5.13 4.29
C THR A 15 7.92 -6.28 4.10
N PRO A 16 9.21 -6.00 3.77
CA PRO A 16 10.24 -7.03 3.77
C PRO A 16 10.51 -7.53 5.19
N VAL A 17 10.63 -8.85 5.33
CA VAL A 17 10.99 -9.50 6.60
C VAL A 17 12.16 -10.47 6.39
N SER A 18 13.04 -10.56 7.39
CA SER A 18 14.12 -11.54 7.43
C SER A 18 13.57 -12.89 7.89
N VAL A 19 13.61 -13.90 7.01
CA VAL A 19 13.11 -15.25 7.27
C VAL A 19 14.28 -16.19 7.44
N LEU A 20 14.26 -17.00 8.50
CA LEU A 20 15.27 -18.03 8.73
C LEU A 20 15.30 -19.01 7.55
N ALA A 21 16.50 -19.32 7.09
CA ALA A 21 16.73 -20.26 6.00
C ALA A 21 17.87 -21.22 6.41
N PRO A 22 17.58 -22.22 7.26
CA PRO A 22 18.59 -23.14 7.80
C PRO A 22 19.49 -23.73 6.71
N GLY A 23 20.78 -23.86 7.01
CA GLY A 23 21.80 -24.35 6.06
C GLY A 23 22.39 -23.30 5.12
N ASN A 24 21.82 -22.10 5.02
CA ASN A 24 22.30 -21.07 4.09
C ASN A 24 23.24 -20.02 4.71
N GLY A 25 23.50 -20.07 6.02
CA GLY A 25 24.34 -19.11 6.75
C GLY A 25 23.80 -17.66 6.83
N LYS A 26 22.65 -17.38 6.19
CA LYS A 26 21.97 -16.08 6.19
C LYS A 26 20.45 -16.25 6.07
N THR A 27 19.71 -15.19 6.37
CA THR A 27 18.26 -15.13 6.16
C THR A 27 17.91 -14.95 4.68
N LYS A 28 16.68 -15.33 4.32
CA LYS A 28 16.06 -14.97 3.03
C LYS A 28 15.05 -13.84 3.27
N THR A 29 14.90 -12.95 2.31
CA THR A 29 13.88 -11.89 2.38
C THR A 29 12.51 -12.47 2.00
N GLY A 30 11.59 -12.52 2.96
CA GLY A 30 10.17 -12.72 2.72
C GLY A 30 9.42 -11.39 2.68
N ARG A 31 8.13 -11.44 2.38
CA ARG A 31 7.20 -10.30 2.33
C ARG A 31 5.98 -10.58 3.19
N VAL A 32 5.61 -9.61 4.01
CA VAL A 32 4.31 -9.54 4.64
C VAL A 32 3.50 -8.49 3.89
N TRP A 33 2.50 -8.97 3.14
CA TRP A 33 1.53 -8.12 2.46
C TRP A 33 0.44 -7.74 3.45
N VAL A 34 0.03 -6.47 3.42
CA VAL A 34 -1.11 -5.97 4.19
C VAL A 34 -2.13 -5.37 3.24
N TYR A 35 -3.39 -5.71 3.47
CA TYR A 35 -4.55 -5.07 2.87
C TYR A 35 -5.40 -4.51 4.00
N ALA A 36 -5.45 -3.19 4.11
CA ALA A 36 -6.23 -2.50 5.14
C ALA A 36 -7.51 -1.92 4.56
N ARG A 37 -8.62 -2.13 5.27
CA ARG A 37 -9.90 -1.47 5.05
C ARG A 37 -10.15 -0.54 6.23
N ASP A 38 -10.21 0.75 5.97
CA ASP A 38 -10.73 1.73 6.91
C ASP A 38 -11.51 2.78 6.13
N GLU A 39 -12.83 2.68 6.21
CA GLU A 39 -13.77 3.49 5.44
C GLU A 39 -14.49 4.51 6.33
N ARG A 40 -14.10 4.58 7.62
CA ARG A 40 -14.66 5.54 8.58
C ARG A 40 -14.46 6.99 8.16
N PRO A 41 -13.31 7.39 7.57
CA PRO A 41 -13.11 8.77 7.09
C PRO A 41 -14.12 9.23 6.03
N HIS A 42 -14.84 8.31 5.38
CA HIS A 42 -15.89 8.64 4.42
C HIS A 42 -17.27 8.06 4.82
N GLY A 43 -17.52 7.99 6.12
CA GLY A 43 -18.85 7.78 6.70
C GLY A 43 -19.31 6.32 6.86
N SER A 44 -18.41 5.35 6.67
CA SER A 44 -18.76 3.93 6.89
C SER A 44 -18.81 3.58 8.37
N VAL A 45 -19.81 2.79 8.78
CA VAL A 45 -19.91 2.18 10.11
C VAL A 45 -19.27 0.79 10.17
N ALA A 46 -18.75 0.28 9.05
CA ALA A 46 -18.09 -1.02 9.02
C ALA A 46 -16.81 -0.99 9.87
N PRO A 47 -16.58 -2.00 10.73
CA PRO A 47 -15.34 -2.05 11.53
C PRO A 47 -14.09 -2.10 10.64
N PRO A 48 -13.04 -1.31 10.94
CA PRO A 48 -11.80 -1.37 10.20
C PRO A 48 -11.12 -2.74 10.39
N ALA A 49 -10.35 -3.17 9.40
CA ALA A 49 -9.63 -4.43 9.49
C ALA A 49 -8.37 -4.43 8.61
N ALA A 50 -7.40 -5.24 9.02
CA ALA A 50 -6.22 -5.58 8.22
C ALA A 50 -6.22 -7.07 7.87
N PHE A 51 -5.87 -7.38 6.63
CA PHE A 51 -5.69 -8.73 6.14
C PHE A 51 -4.23 -8.92 5.73
N TYR A 52 -3.55 -9.83 6.42
CA TYR A 52 -2.15 -10.13 6.17
C TYR A 52 -1.97 -11.41 5.36
N ARG A 53 -0.96 -11.41 4.48
CA ARG A 53 -0.48 -12.59 3.77
C ARG A 53 1.03 -12.59 3.75
N PHE A 54 1.61 -13.79 3.77
CA PHE A 54 3.05 -13.96 3.69
C PHE A 54 3.45 -14.62 2.36
N SER A 55 4.58 -14.21 1.80
CA SER A 55 5.26 -14.91 0.70
C SER A 55 6.77 -14.84 0.83
N MET A 56 7.47 -15.83 0.27
CA MET A 56 8.94 -15.85 0.19
C MET A 56 9.50 -15.00 -0.95
N ASP A 57 8.63 -14.39 -1.76
CA ASP A 57 8.98 -13.54 -2.89
C ASP A 57 8.12 -12.28 -2.92
N ARG A 58 8.51 -11.30 -3.76
CA ARG A 58 7.74 -10.09 -4.06
C ARG A 58 7.28 -10.14 -5.51
N LYS A 59 6.52 -11.18 -5.91
CA LYS A 59 6.01 -11.30 -7.28
C LYS A 59 4.58 -10.76 -7.37
N GLY A 60 4.23 -10.13 -8.49
CA GLY A 60 2.87 -9.60 -8.73
C GLY A 60 1.75 -10.65 -8.71
N ILE A 61 2.08 -11.92 -8.94
CA ILE A 61 1.12 -13.03 -8.77
C ILE A 61 0.58 -13.12 -7.34
N ARG A 62 1.35 -12.70 -6.33
CA ARG A 62 0.93 -12.75 -4.92
C ARG A 62 -0.27 -11.85 -4.65
N PRO A 63 -0.21 -10.53 -4.90
CA PRO A 63 -1.38 -9.69 -4.70
C PRO A 63 -2.54 -10.05 -5.66
N ALA A 64 -2.27 -10.56 -6.86
CA ALA A 64 -3.32 -11.08 -7.76
C ALA A 64 -4.11 -12.25 -7.15
N GLU A 65 -3.42 -13.21 -6.50
CA GLU A 65 -4.06 -14.31 -5.77
C GLU A 65 -4.80 -13.81 -4.53
N HIS A 66 -4.20 -12.89 -3.77
CA HIS A 66 -4.78 -12.37 -2.52
C HIS A 66 -6.08 -11.58 -2.76
N LEU A 67 -6.11 -10.79 -3.83
CA LEU A 67 -7.23 -9.93 -4.23
C LEU A 67 -8.10 -10.55 -5.32
N LYS A 68 -8.01 -11.87 -5.54
CA LYS A 68 -8.87 -12.57 -6.50
C LYS A 68 -10.34 -12.27 -6.22
N GLY A 69 -11.04 -11.77 -7.25
CA GLY A 69 -12.46 -11.40 -7.18
C GLY A 69 -12.75 -10.03 -6.53
N TYR A 70 -11.73 -9.30 -6.07
CA TYR A 70 -11.91 -7.93 -5.58
C TYR A 70 -12.27 -6.97 -6.74
N SER A 71 -13.08 -5.96 -6.42
CA SER A 71 -13.38 -4.82 -7.28
C SER A 71 -13.60 -3.60 -6.40
N GLY A 72 -13.10 -2.43 -6.83
CA GLY A 72 -13.12 -1.20 -6.04
C GLY A 72 -11.85 -0.37 -6.25
N PHE A 73 -11.52 0.47 -5.28
CA PHE A 73 -10.35 1.33 -5.28
C PHE A 73 -9.20 0.67 -4.52
N MET A 74 -8.01 0.65 -5.11
CA MET A 74 -6.82 0.13 -4.46
C MET A 74 -5.78 1.23 -4.33
N HIS A 75 -5.58 1.66 -3.09
CA HIS A 75 -4.56 2.62 -2.71
C HIS A 75 -3.24 1.88 -2.51
N ALA A 76 -2.24 2.13 -3.34
CA ALA A 76 -0.95 1.43 -3.26
C ALA A 76 0.22 2.36 -3.59
N ASP A 77 1.44 1.91 -3.30
CA ASP A 77 2.64 2.54 -3.86
C ASP A 77 2.74 2.25 -5.37
N GLY A 78 3.72 2.87 -6.04
CA GLY A 78 3.98 2.66 -7.47
C GLY A 78 4.71 1.34 -7.79
N TYR A 79 4.43 0.26 -7.05
CA TYR A 79 5.06 -1.03 -7.30
C TYR A 79 4.44 -1.71 -8.53
N ALA A 80 5.27 -1.93 -9.56
CA ALA A 80 4.86 -2.54 -10.83
C ALA A 80 4.18 -3.93 -10.70
N GLY A 81 4.42 -4.66 -9.60
CA GLY A 81 3.74 -5.94 -9.38
C GLY A 81 2.24 -5.81 -9.11
N PHE A 82 1.70 -4.61 -8.93
CA PHE A 82 0.26 -4.37 -8.86
C PHE A 82 -0.39 -4.12 -10.22
N GLU A 83 0.36 -3.79 -11.29
CA GLU A 83 -0.19 -3.36 -12.58
C GLU A 83 -1.22 -4.35 -13.18
N GLU A 84 -0.99 -5.66 -13.05
CA GLU A 84 -1.90 -6.69 -13.54
C GLU A 84 -3.30 -6.58 -12.92
N LEU A 85 -3.40 -6.16 -11.65
CA LEU A 85 -4.68 -6.02 -10.95
C LEU A 85 -5.58 -4.97 -11.62
N TYR A 86 -4.96 -3.93 -12.19
CA TYR A 86 -5.65 -2.79 -12.77
C TYR A 86 -6.09 -3.04 -14.21
N ARG A 87 -5.42 -3.94 -14.95
CA ARG A 87 -5.67 -4.17 -16.38
C ARG A 87 -7.12 -4.50 -16.73
N SER A 88 -7.81 -5.22 -15.86
CA SER A 88 -9.21 -5.62 -16.10
C SER A 88 -10.23 -4.49 -15.86
N GLY A 89 -9.81 -3.35 -15.31
CA GLY A 89 -10.69 -2.24 -14.90
C GLY A 89 -11.53 -2.52 -13.65
N ARG A 90 -11.55 -3.76 -13.12
CA ARG A 90 -12.28 -4.09 -11.89
C ARG A 90 -11.72 -3.37 -10.66
N ILE A 91 -10.41 -3.10 -10.66
CA ILE A 91 -9.72 -2.36 -9.61
C ILE A 91 -9.25 -1.04 -10.21
N THR A 92 -9.67 0.06 -9.61
CA THR A 92 -9.20 1.41 -9.95
C THR A 92 -7.96 1.71 -9.11
N GLU A 93 -6.86 2.04 -9.77
CA GLU A 93 -5.61 2.44 -9.12
C GLU A 93 -5.77 3.80 -8.43
N VAL A 94 -5.29 3.89 -7.19
CA VAL A 94 -5.19 5.15 -6.46
C VAL A 94 -3.77 5.27 -5.90
N ALA A 95 -3.04 6.30 -6.31
CA ALA A 95 -1.68 6.50 -5.87
C ALA A 95 -1.63 6.88 -4.38
N CYS A 96 -0.86 6.13 -3.58
CA CYS A 96 -0.75 6.37 -2.14
C CYS A 96 -0.03 7.69 -1.83
N LEU A 97 -0.77 8.67 -1.30
CA LEU A 97 -0.23 9.99 -1.00
C LEU A 97 0.86 9.95 0.08
N ALA A 98 0.83 8.98 1.00
CA ALA A 98 1.88 8.81 2.01
C ALA A 98 3.21 8.41 1.39
N HIS A 99 3.20 7.54 0.36
CA HIS A 99 4.39 7.15 -0.40
C HIS A 99 4.91 8.32 -1.25
N ILE A 100 4.02 9.07 -1.90
CA ILE A 100 4.38 10.29 -2.65
C ILE A 100 5.04 11.31 -1.72
N ARG A 101 4.42 11.61 -0.57
CA ARG A 101 4.94 12.55 0.43
C ARG A 101 6.33 12.16 0.93
N ARG A 102 6.57 10.87 1.18
CA ARG A 102 7.87 10.36 1.63
C ARG A 102 8.99 10.71 0.63
N LYS A 103 8.73 10.57 -0.67
CA LYS A 103 9.72 10.92 -1.72
C LYS A 103 10.07 12.40 -1.74
N PHE A 104 9.08 13.29 -1.61
CA PHE A 104 9.34 14.72 -1.48
C PHE A 104 10.10 15.04 -0.20
N PHE A 105 9.73 14.41 0.92
CA PHE A 105 10.44 14.59 2.18
C PHE A 105 11.92 14.17 2.09
N ASP A 106 12.22 13.03 1.47
CA ASP A 106 13.59 12.56 1.29
C ASP A 106 14.44 13.56 0.48
N ILE A 107 13.87 14.14 -0.60
CA ILE A 107 14.53 15.16 -1.41
C ILE A 107 14.73 16.45 -0.59
N ALA A 108 13.70 16.93 0.10
CA ALA A 108 13.78 18.13 0.93
C ALA A 108 14.86 17.97 2.00
N LYS A 109 14.93 16.83 2.68
CA LYS A 109 15.93 16.52 3.71
C LYS A 109 17.35 16.45 3.13
N ALA A 110 17.52 15.86 1.96
CA ALA A 110 18.85 15.67 1.37
C ALA A 110 19.42 16.95 0.72
N THR A 111 18.55 17.82 0.20
CA THR A 111 18.97 18.93 -0.69
C THR A 111 18.55 20.31 -0.22
N GLY A 112 17.64 20.42 0.75
CA GLY A 112 17.01 21.69 1.12
C GLY A 112 16.06 22.25 0.05
N SER A 113 15.63 21.44 -0.93
CA SER A 113 14.77 21.90 -2.03
C SER A 113 13.48 22.57 -1.53
N ALA A 114 13.29 23.83 -1.91
CA ALA A 114 12.09 24.60 -1.59
C ALA A 114 10.84 23.98 -2.23
N VAL A 115 10.93 23.49 -3.48
CA VAL A 115 9.82 22.84 -4.19
C VAL A 115 9.38 21.56 -3.48
N ALA A 116 10.34 20.75 -3.03
CA ALA A 116 10.02 19.51 -2.32
C ALA A 116 9.40 19.79 -0.93
N THR A 117 9.91 20.81 -0.23
CA THR A 117 9.34 21.28 1.05
C THR A 117 7.89 21.75 0.86
N GLU A 118 7.62 22.56 -0.16
CA GLU A 118 6.28 23.04 -0.48
C GLU A 118 5.32 21.88 -0.78
N ALA A 119 5.76 20.87 -1.53
CA ALA A 119 4.95 19.67 -1.79
C ALA A 119 4.57 18.94 -0.48
N VAL A 120 5.52 18.76 0.45
CA VAL A 120 5.24 18.16 1.76
C VAL A 120 4.23 18.98 2.56
N THR A 121 4.37 20.31 2.57
CA THR A 121 3.45 21.23 3.26
C THR A 121 2.04 21.17 2.68
N ARG A 122 1.89 21.19 1.35
CA ARG A 122 0.59 21.09 0.69
C ARG A 122 -0.11 19.76 0.96
N ILE A 123 0.64 18.65 0.92
CA ILE A 123 0.07 17.34 1.27
C ILE A 123 -0.38 17.31 2.73
N ALA A 124 0.40 17.90 3.64
CA ALA A 124 0.01 17.98 5.05
C ALA A 124 -1.29 18.78 5.27
N ALA A 125 -1.52 19.84 4.48
CA ALA A 125 -2.77 20.60 4.52
C ALA A 125 -3.98 19.76 4.08
N LEU A 126 -3.81 18.84 3.12
CA LEU A 126 -4.87 17.91 2.73
C LEU A 126 -5.20 16.93 3.87
N TYR A 127 -4.19 16.36 4.53
CA TYR A 127 -4.41 15.48 5.67
C TYR A 127 -5.15 16.16 6.83
N ALA A 128 -4.94 17.46 7.03
CA ALA A 128 -5.66 18.22 8.05
C ALA A 128 -7.16 18.36 7.75
N VAL A 129 -7.58 18.24 6.49
CA VAL A 129 -9.00 18.24 6.09
C VAL A 129 -9.62 16.85 6.28
N GLU A 130 -8.84 15.78 6.11
CA GLU A 130 -9.29 14.38 6.19
C GLU A 130 -9.30 13.81 7.62
N ALA A 131 -8.74 14.54 8.59
CA ALA A 131 -8.54 14.10 9.98
C ALA A 131 -9.79 14.17 10.86
#